data_AF-A0A356SDR3-F1
#
_entry.id   AF-A0A356SDR3-F1
#
_cell.length_a   1.000
_cell.length_b   1.000
_cell.length_c   1.000
_cell.angle_alpha   90.00
_cell.angle_beta   90.00
_cell.angle_gamma   90.00
#
_symmetry.space_group_name_H-M   'P 1'
#
loop_
_entity.id
_entity.type
_entity.pdbx_description
1 polymer ?
#
loop_
_entity_poly.entity_id
_entity_poly.type
_entity_poly.pdbx_seq_one_letter_code
_entity_poly.pdbx_strand_id
1 'polypeptide(L)' 'DWHFYMAFCFFRLASITQGIRKRAQIGTASSPEAAAKAAMVEPLSAMGAAYTD' A
#
# COMPACT_ATOMS: atom_id res chain seq x y z
N ASP A 1 19.78 2.83 -10.66
CA ASP A 1 18.67 2.25 -11.41
C ASP A 1 17.37 2.93 -10.97
N TRP A 2 16.72 3.68 -11.87
CA TRP A 2 15.50 4.43 -11.57
C TRP A 2 14.30 3.53 -11.28
N HIS A 3 14.21 2.38 -11.97
CA HIS A 3 13.11 1.43 -11.80
C HIS A 3 13.12 0.81 -10.40
N PHE A 4 14.30 0.45 -9.89
CA PHE A 4 14.44 -0.02 -8.51
C PHE A 4 13.90 0.99 -7.49
N TYR A 5 14.25 2.28 -7.63
CA TYR A 5 13.76 3.30 -6.70
C TYR A 5 12.25 3.49 -6.77
N MET A 6 11.66 3.41 -7.96
CA MET A 6 10.21 3.48 -8.13
C MET A 6 9.52 2.25 -7.53
N ALA A 7 9.97 1.04 -7.86
CA ALA A 7 9.45 -0.20 -7.28
C ALA A 7 9.49 -0.17 -5.75
N PHE A 8 10.61 0.26 -5.16
CA PHE A 8 10.77 0.38 -3.70
C PHE A 8 9.79 1.41 -3.10
N CYS A 9 9.62 2.57 -3.72
CA CYS A 9 8.69 3.60 -3.25
C CYS A 9 7.24 3.09 -3.25
N PHE A 10 6.80 2.42 -4.32
CA PHE A 10 5.46 1.84 -4.39
C PHE A 10 5.27 0.70 -3.38
N PHE A 11 6.26 -0.19 -3.24
CA PHE A 11 6.24 -1.25 -2.24
C PHE A 11 6.11 -0.69 -0.81
N ARG A 12 6.86 0.38 -0.49
CA ARG A 12 6.77 1.06 0.81
C ARG A 12 5.36 1.60 1.06
N LEU A 13 4.75 2.27 0.09
CA LEU A 13 3.40 2.81 0.20
C LEU A 13 2.34 1.69 0.33
N ALA A 14 2.47 0.62 -0.46
CA ALA A 14 1.61 -0.56 -0.39
C ALA A 14 1.69 -1.23 0.99
N SER A 15 2.89 -1.33 1.57
CA SER A 15 3.08 -1.93 2.90
C SER A 15 2.44 -1.09 4.02
N ILE A 16 2.54 0.25 3.93
CA ILE A 16 1.89 1.15 4.90
C ILE A 16 0.37 0.99 4.85
N THR A 17 -0.20 1.01 3.64
CA THR A 17 -1.66 0.85 3.43
C THR A 17 -2.15 -0.54 3.81
N GLN A 18 -1.32 -1.58 3.65
CA GLN A 18 -1.63 -2.94 4.08
C GLN A 18 -1.70 -3.03 5.61
N GLY A 19 -0.79 -2.37 6.33
CA GLY A 19 -0.86 -2.27 7.78
C GLY A 19 -2.15 -1.60 8.27
N ILE A 20 -2.64 -0.59 7.54
CA ILE A 20 -3.95 0.04 7.80
C ILE A 20 -5.09 -0.96 7.53
N ARG A 21 -5.06 -1.67 6.39
CA ARG A 21 -6.05 -2.71 6.05
C ARG A 21 -6.14 -3.77 7.14
N LYS A 22 -5.00 -4.25 7.66
CA LYS A 22 -4.99 -5.24 8.74
C LYS A 22 -5.58 -4.68 10.04
N ARG A 23 -5.23 -3.45 10.43
CA ARG A 23 -5.82 -2.78 11.61
C ARG A 23 -7.33 -2.58 11.47
N ALA A 24 -7.80 -2.24 10.26
CA ALA A 24 -9.22 -2.11 9.96
C ALA A 24 -9.95 -3.45 10.10
N GLN A 25 -9.37 -4.56 9.60
CA GLN A 25 -9.94 -5.90 9.72
C GLN A 25 -10.09 -6.37 11.17
N ILE A 26 -9.16 -6.00 12.06
CA ILE A 26 -9.22 -6.36 13.48
C ILE A 26 -9.94 -5.30 14.34
N GLY A 27 -10.60 -4.32 13.72
CA GLY A 27 -11.39 -3.30 14.43
C GLY A 27 -10.57 -2.27 15.21
N THR A 28 -9.27 -2.12 14.94
CA THR A 28 -8.38 -1.18 15.66
C THR A 28 -8.05 0.09 14.86
N ALA A 29 -8.61 0.24 13.66
CA ALA A 29 -8.48 1.48 12.90
C ALA A 29 -9.57 2.49 13.32
N SER A 30 -9.16 3.54 14.05
CA SER A 30 -10.06 4.58 14.56
C SER A 30 -10.35 5.72 13.58
N SER A 31 -9.65 5.77 12.44
CA SER A 31 -9.79 6.85 11.45
C SER A 31 -10.92 6.55 10.45
N PRO A 32 -11.80 7.52 10.14
CA PRO A 32 -12.80 7.39 9.07
C PRO A 32 -12.19 7.12 7.68
N GLU A 33 -10.95 7.55 7.46
CA GLU A 33 -10.23 7.38 6.20
C GLU A 33 -9.57 6.01 6.06
N ALA A 34 -9.59 5.18 7.11
CA ALA A 34 -8.87 3.91 7.14
C ALA A 34 -9.33 2.96 6.01
N ALA A 35 -10.62 2.95 5.69
CA ALA A 35 -11.16 2.14 4.60
C ALA A 35 -10.62 2.59 3.23
N ALA A 36 -10.60 3.89 2.96
CA ALA A 36 -10.05 4.44 1.72
C ALA A 36 -8.54 4.14 1.59
N LYS A 37 -7.77 4.32 2.67
CA LYS A 37 -6.33 3.99 2.67
C LYS A 37 -6.08 2.49 2.53
N ALA A 38 -6.92 1.64 3.12
CA ALA A 38 -6.83 0.19 2.98
C ALA A 38 -7.12 -0.29 1.55
N ALA A 39 -7.98 0.41 0.80
CA ALA A 39 -8.27 0.11 -0.60
C ALA A 39 -7.07 0.37 -1.53
N MET A 40 -6.11 1.22 -1.12
CA MET A 40 -4.96 1.58 -1.95
C MET A 40 -3.88 0.48 -2.04
N VAL A 41 -3.98 -0.60 -1.26
CA VAL A 41 -2.98 -1.68 -1.23
C VAL A 41 -2.78 -2.30 -2.62
N GLU A 42 -3.88 -2.66 -3.28
CA GLU A 42 -3.86 -3.31 -4.59
C GLU A 42 -3.28 -2.42 -5.70
N PRO A 43 -3.78 -1.18 -5.92
CA PRO A 43 -3.23 -0.33 -6.97
C PRO A 43 -1.76 0.04 -6.73
N LEU A 44 -1.34 0.27 -5.48
CA LEU A 44 0.06 0.56 -5.18
C LEU A 44 0.97 -0.66 -5.41
N SER A 45 0.49 -1.86 -5.11
CA SER A 45 1.24 -3.10 -5.36
C SER A 45 1.39 -3.35 -6.86
N ALA A 46 0.32 -3.15 -7.63
CA ALA A 46 0.33 -3.28 -9.09
C ALA A 46 1.27 -2.27 -9.75
N MET A 47 1.25 -1.01 -9.31
CA MET A 47 2.18 0.02 -9.80
C MET A 47 3.63 -0.35 -9.50
N GLY A 48 3.94 -0.87 -8.31
CA GLY A 48 5.29 -1.31 -7.96
C GLY A 48 5.78 -2.48 -8.82
N ALA A 49 4.92 -3.47 -9.06
CA ALA A 49 5.24 -4.62 -9.92
C ALA A 49 5.53 -4.20 -11.37
N ALA A 50 4.86 -3.17 -11.88
CA ALA A 50 5.13 -2.66 -13.24
C ALA A 50 6.54 -2.06 -13.42
N TYR A 51 7.28 -1.78 -12.33
CA TYR A 51 8.67 -1.32 -12.37
C TYR A 51 9.69 -2.45 -12.14
N THR A 52 9.25 -3.70 -11.98
CA THR A 52 10.15 -4.85 -11.79
C THR A 52 10.34 -5.70 -13.05
N ASP A 53 9.56 -5.42 -14.10
CA ASP A 53 9.69 -6.02 -15.44
C ASP A 53 10.72 -5.25 -16.29
#